data_AF-A0A0N0L600-F1
#
_entry.id   AF-A0A0N0L600-F1
#
_cell.length_a   1.000
_cell.length_b   1.000
_cell.length_c   1.000
_cell.angle_alpha   90.00
_cell.angle_beta   90.00
_cell.angle_gamma   90.00
#
_symmetry.space_group_name_H-M   'P 1'
#
loop_
_entity.id
_entity.type
_entity.pdbx_description
1 polymer ?
#
loop_
_entity_poly.entity_id
_entity_poly.type
_entity_poly.pdbx_seq_one_letter_code
_entity_poly.pdbx_strand_id
1 'polypeptide(L)' 'MDTKLLDILACPVCKGPLKLSADKTELISKGAGLAYPIRDGIPVMLETEARTLTTDERLDK' A
#
# COMPACT_ATOMS: atom_id res chain seq x y z
N MET A 1 -7.16 -23.86 11.39
CA MET A 1 -7.44 -23.09 10.16
C MET A 1 -7.09 -21.67 10.53
N ASP A 2 -5.84 -21.26 10.30
CA ASP A 2 -5.37 -19.97 10.80
C ASP A 2 -4.73 -19.16 9.66
N THR A 3 -5.41 -19.17 8.52
CA THR A 3 -5.19 -18.26 7.38
C THR A 3 -5.66 -16.83 7.65
N LYS A 4 -6.22 -16.56 8.85
CA LYS A 4 -6.87 -15.29 9.22
C LYS A 4 -5.92 -14.20 9.77
N LEU A 5 -4.64 -14.50 10.00
CA LEU A 5 -3.69 -13.52 10.55
C LEU A 5 -2.86 -12.77 9.47
N LEU A 6 -2.88 -13.22 8.21
CA LEU A 6 -2.15 -12.59 7.10
C LEU A 6 -2.99 -11.59 6.29
N ASP A 7 -4.24 -11.37 6.70
CA ASP A 7 -5.22 -10.41 6.12
C ASP A 7 -5.08 -8.98 6.71
N ILE A 8 -4.11 -8.76 7.60
CA ILE A 8 -4.13 -7.67 8.60
C ILE A 8 -3.83 -6.27 8.02
N LEU A 9 -3.26 -6.15 6.81
CA LEU A 9 -3.02 -4.86 6.16
C LEU A 9 -3.64 -4.82 4.77
N ALA A 10 -4.95 -4.65 4.75
CA ALA A 10 -5.70 -4.31 3.55
C ALA A 10 -5.72 -2.79 3.34
N CYS A 11 -5.72 -2.37 2.08
CA CYS A 11 -5.87 -0.95 1.73
C CYS A 11 -7.15 -0.37 2.36
N PRO A 12 -7.12 0.81 3.01
CA PRO A 12 -8.30 1.39 3.64
C PRO A 12 -9.43 1.63 2.63
N VAL A 13 -9.08 1.98 1.38
CA VAL A 13 -9.99 2.34 0.29
C VAL A 13 -10.56 1.11 -0.43
N CYS A 14 -9.68 0.27 -1.01
CA CYS A 14 -10.11 -0.82 -1.87
C CYS A 14 -10.20 -2.19 -1.16
N LYS A 15 -9.79 -2.27 0.11
CA LYS A 15 -9.65 -3.53 0.88
C LYS A 15 -8.78 -4.60 0.19
N GLY A 16 -8.04 -4.21 -0.84
CA GLY A 16 -7.15 -5.08 -1.59
C GLY A 16 -5.76 -5.19 -0.96
N PRO A 17 -4.90 -6.04 -1.55
CA PRO A 17 -3.55 -6.26 -1.04
C PRO A 17 -2.68 -5.00 -1.19
N LEU A 18 -1.80 -4.80 -0.20
CA LEU A 18 -0.75 -3.80 -0.22
C LEU A 18 0.60 -4.46 -0.54
N LYS A 19 1.40 -3.83 -1.41
CA LYS A 19 2.79 -4.22 -1.68
C LYS A 19 3.73 -3.24 -1.02
N LEU A 20 4.79 -3.73 -0.38
CA LEU A 20 5.86 -2.87 0.08
C LEU A 20 6.70 -2.39 -1.12
N SER A 21 7.00 -1.09 -1.18
CA SER A 21 7.92 -0.52 -2.18
C SER A 21 9.32 -1.14 -2.05
N ALA A 22 10.12 -1.09 -3.13
CA ALA A 22 11.47 -1.62 -3.16
C ALA A 22 12.36 -1.01 -2.05
N ASP A 23 12.17 0.28 -1.80
CA ASP A 23 12.88 1.05 -0.76
C ASP A 23 12.36 0.80 0.66
N LYS A 24 11.27 0.01 0.80
CA LYS A 24 10.59 -0.29 2.07
C LYS A 24 10.10 0.94 2.84
N THR A 25 9.94 2.06 2.15
CA THR A 25 9.46 3.33 2.70
C THR A 25 7.99 3.57 2.45
N GLU A 26 7.32 2.76 1.63
CA GLU A 26 5.93 2.99 1.21
C GLU A 26 5.15 1.68 1.00
N LEU A 27 3.84 1.73 1.21
CA LEU A 27 2.89 0.66 0.90
C LEU A 27 2.07 1.04 -0.35
N ILE A 28 2.36 0.35 -1.44
CA ILE A 28 1.72 0.50 -2.75
C ILE A 28 0.41 -0.28 -2.78
N SER A 29 -0.69 0.43 -3.01
CA SER A 29 -2.01 -0.12 -3.31
C SER A 29 -2.35 0.05 -4.79
N LYS A 30 -2.23 -1.01 -5.56
CA LYS A 30 -2.60 -1.00 -6.99
C LYS A 30 -4.09 -0.83 -7.23
N GLY A 31 -4.91 -1.42 -6.37
CA GLY A 31 -6.37 -1.33 -6.49
C GLY A 31 -6.88 0.11 -6.29
N ALA A 32 -6.23 0.88 -5.41
CA ALA A 32 -6.55 2.30 -5.21
C ALA A 32 -5.71 3.22 -6.11
N GLY A 33 -4.59 2.75 -6.65
CA GLY A 33 -3.66 3.60 -7.39
C GLY A 33 -2.86 4.54 -6.49
N LEU A 34 -2.63 4.16 -5.23
CA LEU A 34 -2.04 5.00 -4.20
C LEU A 34 -0.83 4.32 -3.56
N ALA A 35 0.14 5.11 -3.09
CA ALA A 35 1.27 4.68 -2.29
C ALA A 35 1.26 5.43 -0.94
N TYR A 36 1.15 4.67 0.15
CA TYR A 36 1.09 5.18 1.51
C TYR A 36 2.50 5.25 2.11
N PRO A 37 2.98 6.39 2.60
CA PRO A 37 4.32 6.49 3.15
C PRO A 37 4.42 5.81 4.53
N ILE A 38 5.60 5.30 4.85
CA ILE A 38 5.97 4.75 6.14
C ILE A 38 6.88 5.76 6.83
N ARG A 39 6.42 6.31 7.96
CA ARG A 39 7.16 7.29 8.76
C ARG A 39 7.40 6.69 10.14
N ASP A 40 8.66 6.67 10.59
CA ASP A 40 9.06 6.09 11.89
C ASP A 40 8.66 4.60 12.04
N GLY A 41 8.62 3.85 10.95
CA GLY A 41 8.16 2.46 10.94
C GLY A 41 6.63 2.30 11.01
N ILE A 42 5.87 3.40 11.02
CA ILE A 42 4.40 3.39 11.04
C ILE A 42 3.87 3.73 9.63
N PRO A 43 3.05 2.86 9.01
CA PRO A 43 2.42 3.17 7.73
C PRO A 43 1.31 4.20 7.88
N VAL A 44 1.46 5.34 7.20
CA VAL A 44 0.46 6.41 7.16
C VAL A 44 -0.59 6.08 6.10
N MET A 45 -1.62 5.32 6.49
CA MET A 45 -2.72 4.90 5.62
C MET A 45 -3.80 5.98 5.45
N LEU A 46 -3.39 7.23 5.16
CA LEU A 46 -4.29 8.35 4.89
C LEU A 46 -4.21 8.70 3.41
N GLU A 47 -5.35 8.82 2.74
CA GLU A 47 -5.43 9.19 1.31
C GLU A 47 -4.81 10.56 1.02
N THR A 48 -4.90 11.50 1.98
CA THR A 48 -4.31 12.84 1.86
C THR A 48 -2.79 12.85 1.89
N GLU A 49 -2.19 11.89 2.58
CA GLU A 49 -0.73 11.73 2.69
C GLU A 49 -0.19 10.70 1.69
N ALA A 50 -1.08 9.96 1.04
CA ALA A 50 -0.72 8.97 0.03
C ALA A 50 -0.36 9.68 -1.28
N ARG A 51 0.72 9.24 -1.91
CA ARG A 51 1.05 9.68 -3.27
C ARG A 51 0.27 8.86 -4.29
N THR A 52 -0.12 9.46 -5.41
CA THR A 52 -0.69 8.71 -6.52
C THR A 52 0.41 7.91 -7.23
N LEU A 53 0.12 6.64 -7.54
CA LEU A 53 1.06 5.81 -8.29
C LEU A 53 1.21 6.35 -9.72
N THR A 54 2.45 6.35 -10.18
CA THR A 54 2.76 6.69 -11.57
C THR A 54 2.26 5.58 -12.50
N THR A 55 2.09 5.91 -13.79
CA THR A 55 1.63 4.94 -14.80
C THR A 55 2.54 3.71 -14.88
N ASP A 56 3.85 3.90 -14.67
CA ASP A 56 4.86 2.85 -14.69
C ASP A 56 4.69 1.85 -13.53
N GLU A 57 4.53 2.37 -12.31
CA GLU A 57 4.31 1.55 -11.10
C GLU A 57 2.98 0.78 -11.12
N ARG A 58 1.99 1.29 -11.87
CA ARG A 58 0.71 0.60 -12.09
C ARG A 58 0.83 -0.55 -13.10
N LEU A 59 1.83 -0.52 -13.97
CA LEU A 59 2.01 -1.46 -15.07
C LEU A 59 3.06 -2.56 -14.80
N ASP A 60 3.70 -2.57 -13.62
CA ASP A 60 4.78 -3.54 -13.26
C ASP A 60 5.87 -3.64 -14.33
N LYS A 61 6.27 -2.52 -14.93
CA LYS A 61 7.24 -2.49 -16.03
C LYS A 61 8.68 -2.33 -15.56
#